data_AF-A0A950TZ97-F1
#
_entry.id   AF-A0A950TZ97-F1
#
_cell.length_a   1.000
_cell.length_b   1.000
_cell.length_c   1.000
_cell.angle_alpha   90.00
_cell.angle_beta   90.00
_cell.angle_gamma   90.00
#
_symmetry.space_group_name_H-M   'P 1'
#
loop_
_entity.id
_entity.type
_entity.pdbx_description
1 polymer ?
#
loop_
_entity_poly.entity_id
_entity_poly.type
_entity_poly.pdbx_seq_one_letter_code
_entity_poly.pdbx_strand_id
1 'polypeptide(L)' 'FMQAASWGTPDKILRGLEARRAVLGDFEGNFAFRFGGTPFEVSERGLRLFAKEVLPVLKSWGPVSAKQAA' A
#
# COMPACT_ATOMS: atom_id res chain seq x y z
N PHE A 1 -13.36 9.71 -3.14
CA PHE A 1 -12.51 9.79 -1.93
C PHE A 1 -12.03 8.40 -1.47
N MET A 2 -12.91 7.48 -1.04
CA MET A 2 -12.48 6.19 -0.45
C MET A 2 -11.66 5.26 -1.37
N GLN A 3 -11.75 5.42 -2.69
CA GLN A 3 -10.94 4.67 -3.66
C GLN A 3 -9.46 5.10 -3.67
N ALA A 4 -9.16 6.31 -3.21
CA ALA A 4 -7.79 6.82 -3.15
C ALA A 4 -7.00 6.30 -1.93
N ALA A 5 -7.70 5.80 -0.91
CA ALA A 5 -7.10 5.26 0.30
C ALA A 5 -6.76 3.77 0.13
N SER A 6 -5.60 3.36 0.67
CA SER A 6 -5.23 1.95 0.78
C SER A 6 -5.85 1.36 2.04
N TRP A 7 -6.96 0.62 1.90
CA TRP A 7 -7.70 0.05 3.04
C TRP A 7 -8.27 -1.35 2.77
N GLY A 8 -8.52 -2.10 3.84
CA GLY A 8 -9.11 -3.43 3.82
C GLY A 8 -8.08 -4.52 4.14
N THR A 9 -8.22 -5.68 3.50
CA THR A 9 -7.30 -6.81 3.68
C THR A 9 -5.94 -6.56 3.01
N PRO A 10 -4.87 -7.25 3.42
CA PRO A 10 -3.55 -7.16 2.77
C PRO A 10 -3.62 -7.29 1.24
N ASP A 11 -4.32 -8.30 0.73
CA ASP A 11 -4.45 -8.51 -0.73
C ASP A 11 -5.14 -7.36 -1.44
N LYS A 12 -6.15 -6.75 -0.80
CA LYS A 12 -6.84 -5.60 -1.39
C LYS A 12 -5.93 -4.39 -1.46
N ILE A 13 -5.12 -4.16 -0.43
CA ILE A 13 -4.11 -3.10 -0.42
C ILE A 13 -3.08 -3.33 -1.52
N LEU A 14 -2.56 -4.56 -1.65
CA LEU A 14 -1.58 -4.92 -2.68
C LEU A 14 -2.11 -4.68 -4.10
N ARG A 15 -3.34 -5.14 -4.41
CA ARG A 15 -3.97 -4.89 -5.71
C ARG A 15 -4.16 -3.39 -5.99
N GLY A 16 -4.53 -2.62 -4.98
CA GLY A 16 -4.66 -1.16 -5.12
C GLY A 16 -3.33 -0.47 -5.41
N LEU A 17 -2.25 -0.90 -4.74
CA LEU A 17 -0.91 -0.38 -4.97
C LEU A 17 -0.35 -0.81 -6.33
N GLU A 18 -0.64 -2.04 -6.77
CA GLU A 18 -0.27 -2.54 -8.10
C GLU A 18 -0.97 -1.75 -9.20
N ALA A 19 -2.28 -1.52 -9.06
CA ALA A 19 -3.04 -0.68 -9.99
C ALA A 19 -2.49 0.76 -10.03
N ARG A 20 -2.11 1.33 -8.87
CA ARG A 20 -1.46 2.64 -8.82
C ARG A 20 -0.11 2.63 -9.54
N ARG A 21 0.69 1.59 -9.33
CA ARG A 21 2.01 1.40 -9.96
C ARG A 21 1.91 1.29 -11.48
N ALA A 22 0.87 0.63 -12.00
CA ALA A 22 0.63 0.52 -13.43
C ALA A 22 0.38 1.87 -14.11
N VAL A 23 -0.12 2.86 -13.37
CA VAL A 23 -0.39 4.22 -13.89
C VAL A 23 0.80 5.16 -13.65
N LEU A 24 1.42 5.09 -12.48
CA LEU A 24 2.45 6.05 -12.06
C LEU A 24 3.90 5.60 -12.34
N GLY A 25 4.13 4.32 -12.62
CA GLY A 25 5.47 3.73 -12.61
C GLY A 25 5.96 3.48 -11.18
N ASP A 26 7.28 3.48 -10.97
CA ASP A 26 7.85 3.39 -9.63
C ASP A 26 7.55 4.64 -8.81
N PHE A 27 7.14 4.47 -7.55
CA PHE A 27 6.82 5.56 -6.65
C PHE A 27 7.15 5.22 -5.20
N GLU A 28 7.33 6.26 -4.37
CA GLU A 28 7.46 6.12 -2.92
C GLU A 28 6.10 6.24 -2.23
N GLY A 29 5.76 5.25 -1.40
CA GLY A 29 4.51 5.23 -0.64
C GLY A 29 4.66 5.84 0.75
N ASN A 30 3.80 6.79 1.11
CA ASN A 30 3.62 7.28 2.48
C ASN A 30 2.27 6.78 3.04
N PHE A 31 2.28 6.12 4.19
CA PHE A 31 1.11 5.45 4.76
C PHE A 31 0.75 6.02 6.14
N ALA A 32 -0.50 6.46 6.29
CA ALA A 32 -1.06 6.88 7.57
C ALA A 32 -1.92 5.75 8.17
N PHE A 33 -1.46 5.16 9.28
CA PHE A 33 -2.18 4.09 9.97
C PHE A 33 -3.20 4.59 11.01
N ARG A 34 -3.07 5.84 11.45
CA ARG A 34 -3.98 6.48 12.40
C ARG A 34 -4.59 7.71 11.75
N PHE A 35 -5.84 7.59 11.33
CA PHE A 35 -6.60 8.65 10.68
C PHE A 35 -8.03 8.74 11.27
N GLY A 36 -8.66 9.91 11.20
CA GLY A 36 -10.08 10.08 11.54
C GLY A 36 -10.46 9.73 12.98
N GLY A 37 -9.53 9.87 13.95
CA GLY A 37 -9.79 9.56 15.36
C GLY A 37 -9.70 8.07 15.71
N THR A 38 -9.19 7.22 14.81
CA THR A 38 -9.00 5.79 15.08
C THR A 38 -8.22 5.56 16.40
N PRO A 39 -8.71 4.68 17.31
CA PRO A 39 -7.99 4.34 18.53
C PRO A 39 -6.58 3.83 18.26
N PHE A 40 -5.67 4.05 19.21
CA PHE A 40 -4.26 3.73 19.04
C PHE A 40 -4.04 2.24 18.75
N GLU A 41 -4.72 1.38 19.50
CA GLU A 41 -4.59 -0.08 19.51
C GLU A 41 -5.08 -0.68 18.18
N VAL A 42 -6.13 -0.08 17.61
CA VAL A 42 -6.60 -0.45 16.27
C VAL A 42 -5.55 -0.07 15.23
N SER A 43 -4.99 1.15 15.34
CA SER A 43 -3.97 1.67 14.42
C SER A 43 -2.67 0.85 14.50
N GLU A 44 -2.24 0.50 15.71
CA GLU A 44 -1.03 -0.31 15.96
C GLU A 44 -1.19 -1.72 15.39
N ARG A 45 -2.34 -2.38 15.61
CA ARG A 45 -2.61 -3.69 15.00
C ARG A 45 -2.56 -3.62 13.47
N GLY A 46 -3.13 -2.56 12.88
CA GLY A 46 -3.07 -2.33 11.43
C GLY A 46 -1.64 -2.14 10.93
N LEU A 47 -0.83 -1.34 11.63
CA LEU A 47 0.58 -1.13 11.31
C LEU A 47 1.38 -2.44 11.39
N ARG A 48 1.19 -3.24 12.45
CA ARG A 48 1.87 -4.54 12.61
C ARG A 48 1.47 -5.52 11.52
N LEU A 49 0.17 -5.58 11.17
CA LEU A 49 -0.32 -6.45 10.10
C LEU A 49 0.26 -6.02 8.74
N PHE A 50 0.28 -4.72 8.44
CA PHE A 50 0.88 -4.20 7.22
C PHE A 50 2.38 -4.54 7.13
N ALA A 51 3.13 -4.34 8.22
CA ALA A 51 4.55 -4.65 8.28
C ALA A 51 4.83 -6.15 8.09
N LYS A 52 3.95 -7.03 8.58
CA LYS A 52 4.08 -8.48 8.47
C LYS A 52 3.69 -9.02 7.09
N GLU A 53 2.57 -8.57 6.54
CA GLU A 53 1.95 -9.22 5.36
C GLU A 53 2.12 -8.42 4.06
N VAL A 54 2.19 -7.09 4.13
CA VAL A 54 2.21 -6.23 2.93
C VAL A 54 3.63 -5.79 2.60
N LEU A 55 4.37 -5.30 3.59
CA LEU A 55 5.70 -4.72 3.37
C LEU A 55 6.71 -5.69 2.73
N PRO A 56 6.75 -7.00 3.09
CA PRO A 56 7.67 -7.94 2.43
C PRO A 56 7.36 -8.12 0.94
N VAL A 57 6.07 -8.12 0.56
CA VAL A 57 5.64 -8.23 -0.84
C VAL A 57 6.01 -6.98 -1.62
N LEU A 58 5.78 -5.78 -1.07
CA LEU A 58 6.18 -4.54 -1.73
C LEU A 58 7.70 -4.46 -1.93
N LYS A 59 8.49 -4.98 -0.99
CA LYS A 59 9.96 -5.03 -1.11
C LYS A 59 10.46 -6.06 -2.13
N SER A 60 9.64 -7.04 -2.50
CA SER A 60 10.00 -8.00 -3.56
C SER A 60 9.71 -7.46 -4.96
N TRP A 61 9.00 -6.34 -5.08
CA TRP A 61 8.79 -5.68 -6.36
C TRP A 61 10.11 -5.08 -6.86
N GLY A 62 10.64 -5.63 -7.95
CA GLY A 62 11.76 -5.03 -8.70
C GLY A 62 11.30 -3.81 -9.51
N PRO A 63 12.21 -2.99 -10.08
CA PRO A 63 11.88 -1.76 -10.81
C PRO A 63 10.92 -2.01 -12.00
N VAL A 64 10.10 -1.02 -12.35
CA VAL A 64 9.24 -1.12 -13.55
C VAL A 64 10.13 -1.15 -14.80
N SER A 65 9.84 -2.07 -15.73
CA SER A 65 10.54 -2.12 -17.01
C SER A 65 10.26 -0.87 -17.84
N ALA A 66 11.30 -0.24 -18.36
CA ALA A 66 11.19 0.95 -19.22
C ALA A 66 10.30 0.74 -20.47
N LYS A 67 10.05 -0.50 -20.89
CA LYS A 67 9.14 -0.83 -22.01
C LYS A 67 7.65 -0.64 -21.68
N GLN A 68 7.28 -0.49 -20.40
CA GLN A 68 5.89 -0.37 -19.96
C GLN A 68 5.46 1.09 -19.71
N ALA A 69 6.37 2.05 -19.88
CA ALA A 69 6.14 3.47 -19.60
C ALA A 69 5.71 4.31 -20.82
N ALA A 70 5.19 3.66 -21.88
CA ALA A 70 4.77 4.30 -23.13
C ALA A 70 3.25 4.23 -23.32
#